data_AF-A0A8B6XS43-F1
#
_entry.id   AF-A0A8B6XS43-F1
#
_cell.length_a   1.000
_cell.length_b   1.000
_cell.length_c   1.000
_cell.angle_alpha   90.00
_cell.angle_beta   90.00
_cell.angle_gamma   90.00
#
_symmetry.space_group_name_H-M   'P 1'
#
loop_
_entity.id
_entity.type
_entity.pdbx_description
1 polymer ?
#
loop_
_entity_poly.entity_id
_entity_poly.type
_entity_poly.pdbx_seq_one_letter_code
_entity_poly.pdbx_strand_id
1 'polypeptide(L)'
;MGLTERHGWKKLKSHFDEDAKTWHMRDLFQKDPDRFKAFSETLSTPHGEILVDFSKNRITETTLRLLLELVEECQVENMRNQMFSGENINVTENRAVLHIALRNRSNTPIIVDGKDVMTDVNKVLKKMKKFSE
;
A
#
# COMPACT_ATOMS: atom_id res chain seq x y z
N MET A 1 -14.62 16.28 -1.44
CA MET A 1 -15.38 15.38 -0.55
C MET A 1 -14.41 14.76 0.44
N GLY A 2 -14.61 15.02 1.72
CA GLY A 2 -13.74 14.50 2.79
C GLY A 2 -13.91 12.99 2.99
N LEU A 3 -12.96 12.35 3.67
CA LEU A 3 -13.00 10.91 3.95
C LEU A 3 -14.35 10.47 4.58
N THR A 4 -14.85 11.22 5.56
CA THR A 4 -16.05 10.88 6.32
C THR A 4 -17.35 11.00 5.53
N GLU A 5 -17.33 11.73 4.43
CA GLU A 5 -18.51 11.95 3.59
C GLU A 5 -18.70 10.81 2.59
N ARG A 6 -17.62 10.08 2.27
CA ARG A 6 -17.54 8.98 1.31
C ARG A 6 -18.50 7.85 1.67
N HIS A 7 -19.03 7.21 0.64
CA HIS A 7 -20.03 6.18 0.81
C HIS A 7 -19.40 4.91 1.40
N GLY A 8 -18.20 4.51 0.95
CA GLY A 8 -17.41 3.44 1.55
C GLY A 8 -17.11 3.67 3.04
N TRP A 9 -16.85 4.92 3.44
CA TRP A 9 -16.63 5.26 4.86
C TRP A 9 -17.91 5.08 5.69
N LYS A 10 -19.05 5.58 5.19
CA LYS A 10 -20.34 5.43 5.86
C LYS A 10 -20.72 3.95 6.03
N LYS A 11 -20.51 3.12 5.00
CA LYS A 11 -20.70 1.66 5.06
C LYS A 11 -19.82 1.00 6.12
N LEU A 12 -18.53 1.33 6.16
CA LEU A 12 -17.60 0.83 7.18
C LEU A 12 -18.03 1.24 8.59
N LYS A 13 -18.50 2.48 8.75
CA LYS A 13 -18.97 2.98 10.05
C LYS A 13 -20.23 2.24 10.51
N SER A 14 -21.20 2.02 9.62
CA SER A 14 -22.39 1.21 9.91
C SER A 14 -22.02 -0.23 10.26
N HIS A 15 -21.16 -0.89 9.45
CA HIS A 15 -20.66 -2.24 9.73
C HIS A 15 -20.00 -2.34 11.12
N PHE A 16 -19.24 -1.30 11.50
CA PHE A 16 -18.67 -1.21 12.83
C PHE A 16 -19.73 -1.07 13.93
N ASP A 17 -20.64 -0.11 13.79
CA ASP A 17 -21.64 0.22 14.83
C ASP A 17 -22.63 -0.91 15.06
N GLU A 18 -23.04 -1.62 13.99
CA GLU A 18 -24.06 -2.65 14.02
C GLU A 18 -23.54 -3.99 14.52
N ASP A 19 -22.29 -4.34 14.22
CA ASP A 19 -21.75 -5.68 14.49
C ASP A 19 -20.33 -5.60 15.09
N ALA A 20 -19.37 -5.05 14.32
CA ALA A 20 -17.96 -5.25 14.62
C ALA A 20 -17.50 -4.64 15.95
N LYS A 21 -18.23 -3.68 16.52
CA LYS A 21 -17.95 -3.05 17.81
C LYS A 21 -17.91 -4.03 18.97
N THR A 22 -18.69 -5.11 18.93
CA THR A 22 -18.82 -6.08 20.02
C THR A 22 -17.94 -7.32 19.84
N TRP A 23 -17.24 -7.44 18.71
CA TRP A 23 -16.44 -8.63 18.41
C TRP A 23 -15.28 -8.82 19.38
N HIS A 24 -15.12 -10.07 19.83
CA HIS A 24 -13.91 -10.55 20.48
C HIS A 24 -13.10 -11.44 19.54
N MET A 25 -11.77 -11.30 19.58
CA MET A 25 -10.88 -12.04 18.68
C MET A 25 -11.05 -13.56 18.83
N ARG A 26 -11.22 -14.05 20.06
CA ARG A 26 -11.38 -15.47 20.36
C ARG A 26 -12.59 -16.05 19.62
N ASP A 27 -13.71 -15.33 19.63
CA ASP A 27 -14.94 -15.75 18.96
C ASP A 27 -14.77 -15.77 17.44
N LEU A 28 -14.02 -14.82 16.87
CA LEU A 28 -13.74 -14.79 15.43
C LEU A 28 -12.92 -16.00 14.98
N PHE A 29 -11.93 -16.43 15.76
CA PHE A 29 -11.18 -17.66 15.49
C PHE A 29 -11.99 -18.93 15.76
N GLN A 30 -12.89 -18.91 16.76
CA GLN A 30 -13.74 -20.05 17.04
C GLN A 30 -14.79 -20.27 15.94
N LYS A 31 -15.32 -19.20 15.36
CA LYS A 31 -16.31 -19.24 14.27
C LYS A 31 -15.70 -19.61 12.91
N ASP A 32 -14.42 -19.32 12.71
CA ASP A 32 -13.70 -19.55 11.46
C ASP A 32 -12.38 -20.29 11.73
N PRO A 33 -12.38 -21.63 11.68
CA PRO A 33 -11.16 -22.43 11.87
C PRO A 33 -10.06 -22.16 10.83
N ASP A 34 -10.42 -21.70 9.63
CA ASP A 34 -9.50 -21.39 8.54
C ASP A 34 -9.07 -19.91 8.52
N ARG A 35 -9.41 -19.15 9.57
CA ARG A 35 -9.14 -17.70 9.66
C ARG A 35 -7.70 -17.31 9.40
N PHE A 36 -6.73 -18.08 9.90
CA PHE A 36 -5.32 -17.80 9.60
C PHE A 36 -5.08 -17.83 8.08
N LYS A 37 -5.58 -18.85 7.40
CA LYS A 37 -5.43 -19.00 5.95
C LYS A 37 -6.19 -17.91 5.17
N ALA A 38 -7.39 -17.53 5.62
CA ALA A 38 -8.20 -16.51 4.96
C ALA A 38 -7.67 -15.07 5.15
N PHE A 39 -6.92 -14.82 6.23
CA PHE A 39 -6.42 -13.49 6.60
C PHE A 39 -4.91 -13.50 6.82
N SER A 40 -4.19 -14.26 6.00
CA SER A 40 -2.74 -14.14 5.89
C SER A 40 -2.32 -14.29 4.44
N GLU A 41 -1.22 -13.64 4.09
CA GLU A 41 -0.61 -13.73 2.76
C GLU A 41 0.87 -14.03 2.92
N THR A 42 1.39 -14.96 2.13
CA THR A 42 2.83 -15.25 2.08
C THR A 42 3.38 -14.74 0.76
N LEU A 43 4.27 -13.75 0.84
CA LEU A 43 4.94 -13.17 -0.32
C LEU A 43 6.28 -13.86 -0.52
N SER A 44 6.42 -14.62 -1.60
CA SER A 44 7.71 -15.20 -1.99
C SER A 44 8.58 -14.14 -2.65
N THR A 45 9.79 -13.94 -2.11
CA THR A 45 10.83 -13.12 -2.72
C THR A 45 11.99 -14.00 -3.18
N PRO A 46 12.87 -13.52 -4.09
CA PRO A 46 14.06 -14.28 -4.48
C PRO A 46 15.00 -14.64 -3.32
N HIS A 47 14.81 -14.06 -2.12
CA HIS A 47 15.68 -14.21 -0.97
C HIS A 47 14.94 -14.73 0.28
N GLY A 48 13.74 -15.29 0.10
CA GLY A 48 12.95 -15.88 1.19
C GLY A 48 11.50 -15.42 1.18
N GLU A 49 10.73 -15.93 2.13
CA GLU A 49 9.30 -15.66 2.25
C GLU A 49 9.03 -14.58 3.30
N ILE A 50 7.98 -13.79 3.05
CA ILE A 50 7.45 -12.82 4.01
C ILE A 50 6.00 -13.21 4.29
N LEU A 51 5.74 -13.71 5.50
CA LEU A 51 4.38 -13.95 5.98
C LEU A 51 3.80 -12.66 6.56
N VAL A 52 2.69 -12.20 6.00
CA VAL A 52 1.87 -11.12 6.53
C VAL A 52 0.61 -11.76 7.14
N ASP A 53 0.67 -12.06 8.43
CA ASP A 53 -0.49 -12.55 9.20
C ASP A 53 -1.28 -11.36 9.78
N PHE A 54 -2.46 -11.10 9.20
CA PHE A 54 -3.40 -10.09 9.68
C PHE A 54 -4.68 -10.73 10.27
N SER A 55 -4.66 -12.03 10.54
CA SER A 55 -5.81 -12.79 11.06
C SER A 55 -6.21 -12.38 12.48
N LYS A 56 -5.27 -11.82 13.24
CA LYS A 56 -5.49 -11.29 14.60
C LYS A 56 -6.00 -9.85 14.60
N ASN A 57 -6.65 -9.41 13.53
CA ASN A 57 -7.36 -8.13 13.45
C ASN A 57 -8.88 -8.36 13.46
N ARG A 58 -9.64 -7.38 13.97
CA ARG A 58 -11.11 -7.44 14.08
C ARG A 58 -11.76 -7.17 12.72
N ILE A 59 -11.57 -8.12 11.80
CA ILE A 59 -12.03 -8.05 10.42
C ILE A 59 -12.74 -9.36 10.04
N THR A 60 -13.70 -9.26 9.13
CA THR A 60 -14.23 -10.40 8.37
C THR A 60 -14.03 -10.16 6.88
N GLU A 61 -14.41 -11.09 6.03
CA GLU A 61 -14.40 -10.91 4.58
C GLU A 61 -15.23 -9.68 4.16
N THR A 62 -16.35 -9.45 4.85
CA THR A 62 -17.18 -8.26 4.64
C THR A 62 -16.41 -6.99 5.01
N THR A 63 -15.67 -6.98 6.13
CA THR A 63 -14.84 -5.83 6.50
C THR A 63 -13.76 -5.56 5.45
N LEU A 64 -13.07 -6.59 4.96
CA LEU A 64 -12.02 -6.43 3.95
C LEU A 64 -12.59 -5.89 2.64
N ARG A 65 -13.73 -6.43 2.18
CA ARG A 65 -14.45 -5.92 1.01
C ARG A 65 -14.81 -4.43 1.15
N LEU A 66 -15.38 -4.04 2.29
CA LEU A 66 -15.74 -2.64 2.54
C LEU A 66 -14.51 -1.71 2.61
N LEU A 67 -13.38 -2.19 3.15
CA LEU A 67 -12.12 -1.46 3.13
C LEU A 67 -11.61 -1.27 1.70
N LEU A 68 -11.68 -2.30 0.85
CA LEU A 68 -11.28 -2.22 -0.56
C LEU A 68 -12.19 -1.29 -1.37
N GLU A 69 -13.52 -1.32 -1.13
CA GLU A 69 -14.46 -0.35 -1.72
C GLU A 69 -14.05 1.09 -1.35
N LEU A 70 -13.63 1.35 -0.10
CA LEU A 70 -13.15 2.66 0.32
C LEU A 70 -11.81 3.04 -0.34
N VAL A 71 -10.90 2.08 -0.54
CA VAL A 71 -9.62 2.28 -1.23
C VAL A 71 -9.85 2.72 -2.68
N GLU A 72 -10.81 2.09 -3.37
CA GLU A 72 -11.23 2.46 -4.72
C GLU A 72 -11.83 3.87 -4.75
N GLU A 73 -12.77 4.19 -3.85
CA GLU A 73 -13.35 5.54 -3.73
C GLU A 73 -12.27 6.60 -3.45
N CYS A 74 -11.26 6.26 -2.66
CA CYS A 74 -10.12 7.14 -2.33
C CYS A 74 -9.07 7.24 -3.46
N GLN A 75 -9.24 6.51 -4.57
CA GLN A 75 -8.35 6.57 -5.73
C GLN A 75 -6.90 6.22 -5.40
N VAL A 76 -6.68 5.31 -4.46
CA VAL A 76 -5.33 4.93 -3.99
C VAL A 76 -4.48 4.40 -5.14
N GLU A 77 -5.06 3.59 -6.04
CA GLU A 77 -4.35 3.05 -7.20
C GLU A 77 -3.95 4.13 -8.21
N ASN A 78 -4.79 5.13 -8.41
CA ASN A 78 -4.44 6.28 -9.24
C ASN A 78 -3.27 7.05 -8.61
N MET A 79 -3.35 7.37 -7.31
CA MET A 79 -2.28 8.04 -6.59
C MET A 79 -0.96 7.26 -6.59
N ARG A 80 -1.02 5.92 -6.47
CA ARG A 80 0.13 5.02 -6.66
C ARG A 80 0.72 5.23 -8.04
N ASN A 81 -0.08 5.16 -9.10
CA ASN A 81 0.42 5.29 -10.47
C ASN A 81 1.06 6.67 -10.71
N GLN A 82 0.46 7.75 -10.21
CA GLN A 82 1.02 9.11 -10.27
C GLN A 82 2.37 9.22 -9.54
N MET A 83 2.50 8.59 -8.37
CA MET A 83 3.78 8.52 -7.68
C MET A 83 4.83 7.79 -8.53
N PHE A 84 4.46 6.66 -9.13
CA PHE A 84 5.38 5.84 -9.91
C PHE A 84 5.77 6.46 -11.26
N SER A 85 4.92 7.30 -11.85
CA SER A 85 5.18 8.01 -13.11
C SER A 85 6.05 9.26 -12.93
N GLY A 86 6.23 9.76 -11.70
CA GLY A 86 6.99 10.98 -11.42
C GLY A 86 6.16 12.25 -11.44
N GLU A 87 4.83 12.16 -11.36
CA GLU A 87 3.97 13.34 -11.22
C GLU A 87 4.21 14.08 -9.90
N ASN A 88 3.92 15.39 -9.90
CA ASN A 88 4.11 16.27 -8.75
C ASN A 88 3.02 16.10 -7.68
N ILE A 89 2.97 14.92 -7.05
CA ILE A 89 1.97 14.61 -6.02
C ILE A 89 2.24 15.31 -4.67
N ASN A 90 3.46 15.81 -4.43
CA ASN A 90 3.72 16.71 -3.30
C ASN A 90 3.23 18.11 -3.69
N VAL A 91 1.94 18.34 -3.48
CA VAL A 91 1.23 19.55 -3.95
C VAL A 91 1.66 20.83 -3.25
N THR A 92 2.11 20.76 -1.99
CA THR A 92 2.53 21.95 -1.22
C THR A 92 3.85 22.52 -1.71
N GLU A 93 4.74 21.67 -2.23
CA GLU A 93 6.03 22.07 -2.77
C GLU A 93 6.11 21.99 -4.30
N ASN A 94 5.05 21.51 -4.95
CA ASN A 94 4.99 21.18 -6.38
C ASN A 94 6.17 20.28 -6.83
N ARG A 95 6.31 19.10 -6.20
CA ARG A 95 7.43 18.18 -6.44
C ARG A 95 6.99 16.73 -6.67
N ALA A 96 7.75 16.01 -7.49
CA ALA A 96 7.68 14.56 -7.60
C ALA A 96 8.13 13.87 -6.30
N VAL A 97 7.63 12.66 -6.06
CA VAL A 97 7.99 11.83 -4.88
C VAL A 97 8.52 10.48 -5.35
N LEU A 98 9.84 10.34 -5.47
CA LEU A 98 10.47 9.23 -6.21
C LEU A 98 11.51 8.43 -5.42
N HIS A 99 11.25 8.17 -4.13
CA HIS A 99 12.10 7.26 -3.35
C HIS A 99 12.18 5.84 -3.97
N ILE A 100 11.17 5.44 -4.75
CA ILE A 100 11.19 4.20 -5.54
C ILE A 100 12.29 4.19 -6.62
N ALA A 101 12.64 5.34 -7.22
CA ALA A 101 13.64 5.44 -8.27
C ALA A 101 15.04 5.11 -7.73
N LEU A 102 15.32 5.51 -6.48
CA LEU A 102 16.60 5.25 -5.80
C LEU A 102 16.90 3.76 -5.64
N ARG A 103 15.87 2.92 -5.65
CA ARG A 103 15.96 1.46 -5.51
C ARG A 103 15.37 0.71 -6.71
N ASN A 104 15.16 1.39 -7.83
CA ASN A 104 14.68 0.78 -9.07
C ASN A 104 15.80 -0.05 -9.71
N ARG A 105 15.76 -1.37 -9.48
CA ARG A 105 16.78 -2.31 -9.99
C ARG A 105 16.57 -2.71 -11.45
N SER A 106 15.36 -2.55 -12.01
CA SER A 106 15.09 -2.86 -13.41
C SER A 106 15.62 -1.79 -14.36
N ASN A 107 15.97 -0.61 -13.85
CA ASN A 107 16.34 0.57 -14.65
C ASN A 107 15.27 0.97 -15.67
N THR A 108 14.00 0.63 -15.41
CA THR A 108 12.88 1.17 -16.20
C THR A 108 12.91 2.70 -16.09
N PRO A 109 12.84 3.46 -17.20
CA PRO A 109 12.91 4.91 -17.15
C PRO A 109 11.81 5.53 -16.27
N ILE A 110 12.18 6.56 -15.50
CA ILE A 110 11.22 7.36 -14.73
C ILE A 110 11.48 8.82 -15.09
N ILE A 111 10.50 9.47 -15.72
CA ILE A 111 10.66 10.79 -16.34
C ILE A 111 10.20 11.88 -15.38
N VAL A 112 11.07 12.84 -15.11
CA VAL A 112 10.74 14.10 -14.41
C VAL A 112 11.23 15.25 -15.28
N ASP A 113 10.36 16.22 -15.57
CA ASP A 113 10.68 17.38 -16.41
C ASP A 113 11.35 17.01 -17.75
N GLY A 114 10.87 15.92 -18.37
CA GLY A 114 11.37 15.43 -19.66
C GLY A 114 12.71 14.68 -19.60
N LYS A 115 13.24 14.38 -18.41
CA LYS A 115 14.52 13.67 -18.23
C LYS A 115 14.34 12.38 -17.42
N ASP A 116 15.02 11.32 -17.85
CA ASP A 116 15.09 10.08 -17.08
C ASP A 116 16.05 10.21 -15.90
N VAL A 117 15.51 10.09 -14.68
CA VAL A 117 16.28 10.23 -13.44
C VAL A 117 17.19 9.03 -13.16
N MET A 118 16.96 7.88 -13.81
CA MET A 118 17.73 6.66 -13.54
C MET A 118 19.21 6.78 -13.94
N THR A 119 19.52 7.62 -14.93
CA THR A 119 20.91 7.91 -15.31
C THR A 119 21.69 8.52 -14.15
N ASP A 120 21.12 9.52 -13.49
CA ASP A 120 21.76 10.22 -12.38
C ASP A 120 21.78 9.39 -11.09
N VAL A 121 20.71 8.65 -10.80
CA VAL A 121 20.66 7.68 -9.69
C VAL A 121 21.82 6.70 -9.79
N ASN A 122 22.00 6.07 -10.95
CA ASN A 122 23.07 5.09 -11.15
C ASN A 122 24.47 5.71 -11.14
N LYS A 123 24.61 6.95 -11.62
CA LYS A 123 25.87 7.71 -11.54
C LYS A 123 26.29 7.92 -10.08
N VAL A 124 25.35 8.29 -9.20
CA VAL A 124 25.63 8.49 -7.76
C VAL A 124 25.93 7.16 -7.08
N LEU A 125 25.17 6.09 -7.36
CA LEU A 125 25.46 4.77 -6.80
C LEU A 125 26.86 4.27 -7.19
N LYS A 126 27.32 4.51 -8.42
CA LYS A 126 28.70 4.19 -8.85
C LYS A 126 29.74 5.00 -8.08
N LYS A 127 29.49 6.28 -7.81
CA LYS A 127 30.37 7.12 -6.99
C LYS A 127 30.45 6.60 -5.56
N MET A 128 29.32 6.24 -4.96
CA MET A 128 29.27 5.66 -3.61
C MET A 128 30.06 4.36 -3.54
N LYS A 129 29.89 3.46 -4.53
CA LYS A 129 30.65 2.22 -4.65
C LYS A 129 32.16 2.48 -4.66
N LYS A 130 32.64 3.39 -5.51
CA LYS A 130 34.06 3.74 -5.60
C LYS A 130 34.61 4.31 -4.28
N PHE A 131 33.79 4.99 -3.49
CA PHE A 131 34.20 5.55 -2.21
C PHE A 131 34.24 4.50 -1.09
N SER A 132 33.36 3.50 -1.13
CA SER A 132 33.26 2.45 -0.11
C SER A 132 34.21 1.26 -0.30
N GLU A 133 34.75 1.09 -1.52
CA GLU A 133 35.81 0.13 -1.85
C GLU A 133 37.18 0.68 -1.44
#